data_AF-A0A4Y7NIR0-F1
#
_entry.id   AF-A0A4Y7NIR0-F1
#
_cell.length_a   1.000
_cell.length_b   1.000
_cell.length_c   1.000
_cell.angle_alpha   90.00
_cell.angle_beta   90.00
_cell.angle_gamma   90.00
#
_symmetry.space_group_name_H-M   'P 1'
#
loop_
_entity.id
_entity.type
_entity.pdbx_description
1 polymer ?
#
loop_
_entity_poly.entity_id
_entity_poly.type
_entity_poly.pdbx_seq_one_letter_code
_entity_poly.pdbx_strand_id
1 'polypeptide(L)'
;MVRMNVLADALKSINNAEKRGKRQVLIRPCSKVIVKFLTVMMKHGYIGEFEIVDDHRAGKIVVNLTGRLNKCGVISPRFDVPIREIEKWTGDLLPSRQFGILKRMSGDHRTVIKGSPSQYVKLNVGGSLHYTTIGTLTKHDTMLRAMFSGRMEVLTDSEGWILIDRCGKHFGIILNFLRDGSAPLPESPREIAELLAEAKYYCVADLVTACENALKRRERERDVEPVCRVPLITSAREEQMLISTSVKPVVKLLINRHNNKYSYTSASDDNLLKNLELFDKLSLRFSGRVLFLKDVIGSQEICLWSFFGHGKKAAEVCCTSIVYATDKKHTKVEFPEARIYEETLNVLLYEHRPGPDADLMQATSTAKGAAAALAASGSSGGAASYVSDEEEESTAAAAAAAATSTNNTRRVVSAGLARLRLS
;
A
#
# COMPACT_ATOMS: atom_id res chain seq x y z
N MET A 1 -6.82 64.95 -5.66
CA MET A 1 -6.24 63.99 -4.70
C MET A 1 -6.80 62.61 -5.00
N VAL A 2 -5.96 61.61 -5.28
CA VAL A 2 -6.38 60.25 -5.66
C VAL A 2 -6.81 59.48 -4.41
N ARG A 3 -7.93 58.75 -4.50
CA ARG A 3 -8.53 58.02 -3.38
C ARG A 3 -7.87 56.64 -3.23
N MET A 4 -7.10 56.42 -2.17
CA MET A 4 -6.30 55.19 -2.03
C MET A 4 -7.01 54.04 -1.33
N ASN A 5 -7.79 54.30 -0.26
CA ASN A 5 -8.48 53.25 0.50
C ASN A 5 -9.91 53.65 0.86
N VAL A 6 -10.86 53.18 0.07
CA VAL A 6 -12.28 53.50 0.20
C VAL A 6 -12.88 53.07 1.56
N LEU A 7 -12.34 52.02 2.19
CA LEU A 7 -12.79 51.60 3.52
C LEU A 7 -12.30 52.57 4.61
N ALA A 8 -11.08 53.08 4.49
CA ALA A 8 -10.54 54.05 5.44
C ALA A 8 -11.34 55.36 5.40
N ASP A 9 -11.70 55.82 4.20
CA ASP A 9 -12.52 57.01 4.02
C ASP A 9 -13.93 56.81 4.59
N ALA A 10 -14.52 55.63 4.38
CA ALA A 10 -15.83 55.27 4.92
C ALA A 10 -15.85 55.26 6.45
N LEU A 11 -14.93 54.53 7.08
CA LEU A 11 -14.85 54.46 8.55
C LEU A 11 -14.51 55.81 9.18
N LYS A 12 -13.65 56.62 8.54
CA LYS A 12 -13.36 57.99 9.01
C LYS A 12 -14.62 58.87 8.96
N SER A 13 -15.44 58.73 7.92
CA SER A 13 -16.70 59.47 7.78
C SER A 13 -17.71 59.07 8.86
N ILE A 14 -17.82 57.77 9.17
CA ILE A 14 -18.65 57.26 10.27
C ILE A 14 -18.17 57.80 11.61
N ASN A 15 -16.88 57.68 11.93
CA ASN A 15 -16.31 58.14 13.20
C ASN A 15 -16.51 59.65 13.41
N ASN A 16 -16.36 60.45 12.35
CA ASN A 16 -16.59 61.89 12.40
C ASN A 16 -18.08 62.25 12.56
N ALA A 17 -18.98 61.48 11.96
CA ALA A 17 -20.43 61.69 12.10
C ALA A 17 -20.91 61.34 13.52
N GLU A 18 -20.41 60.23 14.07
CA GLU A 18 -20.70 59.78 15.43
C GLU A 18 -20.23 60.79 16.48
N LYS A 19 -18.97 61.26 16.36
CA LYS A 19 -18.43 62.31 17.24
C LYS A 19 -19.19 63.63 17.17
N ARG A 20 -19.88 63.90 16.05
CA ARG A 20 -20.74 65.07 15.88
C ARG A 20 -22.20 64.82 16.30
N GLY A 21 -22.53 63.63 16.80
CA GLY A 21 -23.89 63.27 17.23
C GLY A 21 -24.89 63.18 16.08
N LYS A 22 -24.46 62.93 14.84
CA LYS A 22 -25.37 62.79 13.71
C LYS A 22 -26.12 61.46 13.78
N ARG A 23 -27.40 61.47 13.43
CA ARG A 23 -28.24 60.25 13.38
C ARG A 23 -27.94 59.34 12.18
N GLN A 24 -27.39 59.89 11.11
CA GLN A 24 -27.13 59.16 9.87
C GLN A 24 -25.88 59.67 9.16
N VAL A 25 -25.22 58.80 8.40
CA VAL A 25 -24.05 59.13 7.58
C VAL A 25 -24.18 58.56 6.18
N LEU A 26 -23.81 59.37 5.19
CA LEU A 26 -23.75 58.99 3.79
C LEU A 26 -22.31 58.63 3.41
N ILE A 27 -22.09 57.44 2.88
CA ILE A 27 -20.78 56.93 2.45
C ILE A 27 -20.74 56.82 0.93
N ARG A 28 -19.66 57.34 0.33
CA ARG A 28 -19.37 57.25 -1.11
C ARG A 28 -17.87 56.99 -1.31
N PRO A 29 -17.44 55.96 -2.07
CA PRO A 29 -18.23 55.05 -2.91
C PRO A 29 -18.72 53.81 -2.13
N CYS A 30 -19.74 53.12 -2.62
CA CYS A 30 -20.12 51.80 -2.13
C CYS A 30 -19.12 50.73 -2.62
N SER A 31 -18.75 49.80 -1.75
CA SER A 31 -17.88 48.66 -2.08
C SER A 31 -18.34 47.43 -1.31
N LYS A 32 -18.21 46.25 -1.90
CA LYS A 32 -18.54 44.96 -1.26
C LYS A 32 -17.82 44.77 0.07
N VAL A 33 -16.59 45.29 0.20
CA VAL A 33 -15.82 45.24 1.44
C VAL A 33 -16.46 46.10 2.53
N ILE A 34 -16.93 47.30 2.18
CA ILE A 34 -17.61 48.21 3.11
C ILE A 34 -18.93 47.58 3.58
N VAL A 35 -19.72 47.02 2.66
CA VAL A 35 -20.98 46.33 2.99
C VAL A 35 -20.76 45.16 3.95
N LYS A 36 -19.77 44.30 3.69
CA LYS A 36 -19.41 43.19 4.59
C LYS A 36 -18.97 43.69 5.97
N PHE A 37 -18.22 44.80 6.03
CA PHE A 37 -17.77 45.38 7.29
C PHE A 37 -18.93 45.98 8.10
N LEU A 38 -19.81 46.75 7.45
CA LEU A 38 -21.01 47.31 8.07
C LEU A 38 -21.97 46.23 8.57
N THR A 39 -22.13 45.13 7.82
CA THR A 39 -22.94 43.98 8.26
C THR A 39 -22.43 43.40 9.59
N VAL A 40 -21.10 43.32 9.78
CA VAL A 40 -20.51 42.87 11.04
C VAL A 40 -20.76 43.89 12.16
N MET A 41 -20.59 45.18 11.89
CA MET A 41 -20.88 46.23 12.88
C MET A 41 -22.34 46.23 13.32
N MET A 42 -23.28 46.01 12.39
CA MET A 42 -24.71 45.91 12.65
C MET A 42 -25.03 44.65 13.49
N LYS A 43 -24.45 43.50 13.14
CA LYS A 43 -24.65 42.24 13.90
C LYS A 43 -24.18 42.36 15.36
N HIS A 44 -23.12 43.12 15.61
CA HIS A 44 -22.62 43.39 16.95
C HIS A 44 -23.27 44.61 17.63
N GLY A 45 -24.26 45.24 16.98
CA GLY A 45 -25.05 46.33 17.57
C GLY A 45 -24.31 47.67 17.71
N TYR A 46 -23.21 47.88 16.97
CA TYR A 46 -22.48 49.15 16.96
C TYR A 46 -23.14 50.21 16.07
N ILE A 47 -23.84 49.78 15.02
CA ILE A 47 -24.61 50.63 14.11
C ILE A 47 -26.02 50.05 13.97
N GLY A 48 -26.95 50.88 13.49
CA GLY A 48 -28.29 50.44 13.14
C GLY A 48 -28.34 49.86 11.73
N GLU A 49 -29.54 49.87 11.16
CA GLU A 49 -29.78 49.46 9.77
C GLU A 49 -29.06 50.40 8.78
N PHE A 50 -28.69 49.86 7.63
CA PHE A 50 -28.11 50.64 6.54
C PHE A 50 -28.74 50.26 5.22
N GLU A 51 -28.86 51.26 4.34
CA GLU A 51 -29.48 51.12 3.02
C GLU A 51 -28.44 51.38 1.92
N ILE A 52 -28.49 50.59 0.86
CA ILE A 52 -27.65 50.75 -0.32
C ILE A 52 -28.48 51.44 -1.39
N VAL A 53 -28.05 52.63 -1.81
CA VAL A 53 -28.68 53.41 -2.88
C VAL A 53 -27.84 53.25 -4.14
N ASP A 54 -28.46 52.74 -5.20
CA ASP A 54 -27.82 52.60 -6.51
C ASP A 54 -27.91 53.90 -7.31
N ASP A 55 -26.75 54.43 -7.70
CA ASP A 55 -26.64 55.63 -8.54
C ASP A 55 -26.21 55.30 -9.98
N HIS A 56 -26.28 54.03 -10.38
CA HIS A 56 -25.76 53.48 -11.65
C HIS A 56 -24.26 53.81 -11.86
N ARG A 57 -23.54 54.17 -10.80
CA ARG A 57 -22.11 54.45 -10.81
C ARG A 57 -21.40 53.58 -9.78
N ALA A 58 -21.10 54.15 -8.61
CA ALA A 58 -20.30 53.49 -7.57
C ALA A 58 -21.13 53.20 -6.31
N GLY A 59 -22.44 53.45 -6.34
CA GLY A 59 -23.37 53.33 -5.23
C GLY A 59 -23.10 54.32 -4.09
N LYS A 60 -24.09 54.45 -3.22
CA LYS A 60 -23.98 55.16 -1.95
C LYS A 60 -24.56 54.27 -0.85
N ILE A 61 -24.07 54.46 0.38
CA ILE A 61 -24.61 53.74 1.55
C ILE A 61 -25.06 54.78 2.56
N VAL A 62 -26.29 54.67 3.04
CA VAL A 62 -26.81 55.46 4.16
C VAL A 62 -26.80 54.56 5.39
N VAL A 63 -26.08 54.95 6.44
CA VAL A 63 -25.95 54.16 7.67
C VAL A 63 -26.62 54.92 8.82
N ASN A 64 -27.53 54.25 9.54
CA ASN A 64 -28.13 54.78 10.76
C ASN A 64 -27.22 54.55 11.96
N LEU A 65 -26.98 55.61 12.72
CA LEU A 65 -26.05 55.64 13.85
C LEU A 65 -26.81 55.57 15.18
N THR A 66 -26.35 54.72 16.10
CA THR A 66 -27.03 54.44 17.38
C THR A 66 -26.40 55.13 18.58
N GLY A 67 -25.26 55.81 18.42
CA GLY A 67 -24.55 56.47 19.52
C GLY A 67 -23.61 55.54 20.31
N ARG A 68 -23.49 54.26 19.93
CA ARG A 68 -22.71 53.24 20.67
C ARG A 68 -21.26 53.13 20.21
N LEU A 69 -20.88 53.81 19.13
CA LEU A 69 -19.59 53.62 18.50
C LEU A 69 -18.54 54.59 19.07
N ASN A 70 -17.56 54.09 19.81
CA ASN A 70 -16.47 54.93 20.34
C ASN A 70 -15.41 55.28 19.29
N LYS A 71 -14.97 54.28 18.52
CA LYS A 71 -13.94 54.42 17.48
C LYS A 71 -14.08 53.29 16.46
N CYS A 72 -14.02 53.63 15.17
CA CYS A 72 -13.77 52.68 14.10
C CYS A 72 -12.63 53.19 13.21
N GLY A 73 -11.85 52.26 12.64
CA GLY A 73 -10.69 52.61 11.83
C GLY A 73 -10.16 51.42 11.05
N VAL A 74 -9.31 51.72 10.07
CA VAL A 74 -8.60 50.72 9.26
C VAL A 74 -7.14 50.72 9.66
N ILE A 75 -6.54 49.54 9.76
CA ILE A 75 -5.10 49.36 9.92
C ILE A 75 -4.47 49.38 8.52
N SER A 76 -3.44 50.21 8.33
CA SER A 76 -2.77 50.39 7.05
C SER A 76 -1.25 50.41 7.26
N PRO A 77 -0.45 49.66 6.47
CA PRO A 77 -0.86 48.68 5.45
C PRO A 77 -1.60 47.46 6.06
N ARG A 78 -2.21 46.63 5.21
CA ARG A 78 -2.85 45.39 5.65
C ARG A 78 -1.76 44.36 5.90
N PHE A 79 -1.47 44.07 7.16
CA PHE A 79 -0.47 43.08 7.55
C PHE A 79 -1.02 41.67 7.43
N ASP A 80 -0.18 40.75 6.94
CA ASP A 80 -0.45 39.31 7.00
C ASP A 80 -0.14 38.83 8.42
N VAL A 81 -1.18 38.41 9.16
CA VAL A 81 -1.06 38.05 10.58
C VAL A 81 -1.31 36.55 10.77
N PRO A 82 -0.30 35.76 11.17
CA PRO A 82 -0.47 34.35 11.48
C PRO A 82 -1.29 34.18 12.77
N ILE A 83 -1.96 33.01 12.93
CA ILE A 83 -2.89 32.77 14.04
C ILE A 83 -2.24 32.99 15.41
N ARG A 84 -0.97 32.58 15.56
CA ARG A 84 -0.17 32.74 16.78
C ARG A 84 0.06 34.18 17.23
N GLU A 85 -0.05 35.15 16.32
CA GLU A 85 0.19 36.58 16.63
C GLU A 85 -1.09 37.35 16.92
N ILE A 86 -2.28 36.73 16.76
CA ILE A 86 -3.58 37.41 16.94
C ILE A 86 -3.71 37.98 18.36
N GLU A 87 -3.27 37.25 19.38
CA GLU A 87 -3.39 37.70 20.77
C GLU A 87 -2.59 38.99 21.02
N LYS A 88 -1.40 39.10 20.43
CA LYS A 88 -0.58 40.31 20.50
C LYS A 88 -1.31 41.50 19.87
N TRP A 89 -1.80 41.33 18.63
CA TRP A 89 -2.57 42.38 17.94
C TRP A 89 -3.85 42.77 18.68
N THR A 90 -4.50 41.81 19.35
CA THR A 90 -5.69 42.07 20.16
C THR A 90 -5.35 42.93 21.38
N GLY A 91 -4.23 42.65 22.04
CA GLY A 91 -3.72 43.44 23.17
C GLY A 91 -3.30 44.87 22.77
N ASP A 92 -2.72 45.03 21.58
CA ASP A 92 -2.23 46.33 21.11
C ASP A 92 -3.36 47.25 20.60
N LEU A 93 -4.44 46.67 20.05
CA LEU A 93 -5.48 47.43 19.34
C LEU A 93 -6.79 47.60 20.11
N LEU A 94 -7.18 46.63 20.94
CA LEU A 94 -8.46 46.68 21.64
C LEU A 94 -8.30 47.29 23.04
N PRO A 95 -9.27 48.09 23.51
CA PRO A 95 -9.19 48.71 24.83
C PRO A 95 -9.29 47.70 25.98
N SER A 96 -9.91 46.54 25.76
CA SER A 96 -9.93 45.43 26.72
C SER A 96 -10.26 44.11 26.03
N ARG A 97 -10.06 42.98 26.72
CA ARG A 97 -10.40 41.64 26.21
C ARG A 97 -11.90 41.43 25.96
N GLN A 98 -12.76 42.18 26.66
CA GLN A 98 -14.22 42.07 26.56
C GLN A 98 -14.84 43.10 25.61
N PHE A 99 -14.07 44.09 25.14
CA PHE A 99 -14.59 45.18 24.31
C PHE A 99 -13.79 45.40 23.02
N GLY A 100 -14.52 45.50 21.92
CA GLY A 100 -13.99 45.77 20.59
C GLY A 100 -13.83 44.49 19.76
N ILE A 101 -13.80 44.66 18.44
CA ILE A 101 -13.75 43.55 17.49
C ILE A 101 -12.70 43.84 16.45
N LEU A 102 -11.73 42.95 16.32
CA LEU A 102 -10.76 42.98 15.24
C LEU A 102 -11.28 42.15 14.06
N LYS A 103 -11.75 42.81 13.01
CA LYS A 103 -12.18 42.11 11.80
C LYS A 103 -10.99 41.85 10.89
N ARG A 104 -10.54 40.59 10.84
CA ARG A 104 -9.63 40.10 9.80
C ARG A 104 -10.42 39.65 8.57
N MET A 105 -9.91 39.95 7.38
CA MET A 105 -10.35 39.29 6.16
C MET A 105 -9.64 37.94 6.12
N SER A 106 -10.28 36.88 6.61
CA SER A 106 -9.77 35.51 6.43
C SER A 106 -9.81 35.19 4.93
N GLY A 107 -8.78 34.52 4.43
CA GLY A 107 -8.66 34.10 3.05
C GLY A 107 -9.68 33.05 2.61
N ASP A 108 -10.57 32.59 3.50
CA ASP A 108 -11.65 31.66 3.18
C ASP A 108 -12.70 32.33 2.28
N HIS A 109 -12.36 32.44 1.01
CA HIS A 109 -13.25 32.95 0.00
C HIS A 109 -14.17 31.80 -0.41
N ARG A 110 -15.38 31.76 0.14
CA ARG A 110 -16.46 31.01 -0.51
C ARG A 110 -16.72 31.69 -1.85
N THR A 111 -16.26 31.06 -2.92
CA THR A 111 -16.42 31.56 -4.29
C THR A 111 -17.25 30.60 -5.10
N VAL A 112 -18.05 31.17 -6.00
CA VAL A 112 -18.72 30.41 -7.04
C VAL A 112 -17.79 30.44 -8.24
N ILE A 113 -17.17 29.30 -8.57
CA ILE A 113 -16.25 29.20 -9.69
C ILE A 113 -17.05 28.99 -10.97
N LYS A 114 -17.11 30.02 -11.81
CA LYS A 114 -17.52 29.92 -13.21
C LYS A 114 -16.33 30.32 -14.07
N GLY A 115 -15.73 29.36 -14.75
CA GLY A 115 -14.57 29.55 -15.61
C GLY A 115 -14.71 28.80 -16.93
N SER A 116 -13.88 29.14 -17.91
CA SER A 116 -13.85 28.43 -19.19
C SER A 116 -13.36 26.98 -18.99
N PRO A 117 -13.77 26.01 -19.83
CA PRO A 117 -13.32 24.61 -19.71
C PRO A 117 -11.79 24.44 -19.76
N SER A 118 -11.08 25.36 -20.42
CA SER A 118 -9.62 25.39 -20.52
C SER A 118 -8.92 25.99 -19.30
N GLN A 119 -9.66 26.60 -18.36
CA GLN A 119 -9.07 27.23 -17.20
C GLN A 119 -8.52 26.18 -16.24
N TYR A 120 -7.26 26.37 -15.85
CA TYR A 120 -6.63 25.58 -14.79
C TYR A 120 -7.16 25.99 -13.41
N VAL A 121 -7.36 25.00 -12.57
CA VAL A 121 -7.77 25.12 -11.17
C VAL A 121 -6.81 24.35 -10.27
N LYS A 122 -6.69 24.87 -9.05
CA LYS A 122 -5.84 24.30 -7.99
C LYS A 122 -6.73 23.60 -6.98
N LEU A 123 -6.47 22.33 -6.72
CA LEU A 123 -7.21 21.49 -5.78
C LEU A 123 -6.29 21.02 -4.65
N ASN A 124 -6.76 21.13 -3.42
CA ASN A 124 -6.10 20.56 -2.24
C ASN A 124 -7.05 19.55 -1.60
N VAL A 125 -6.72 18.27 -1.74
CA VAL A 125 -7.52 17.13 -1.25
C VAL A 125 -6.84 16.56 -0.01
N GLY A 126 -7.27 17.01 1.18
CA GLY A 126 -6.71 16.60 2.48
C GLY A 126 -5.19 16.70 2.57
N GLY A 127 -4.60 17.73 1.97
CA GLY A 127 -3.16 17.96 1.93
C GLY A 127 -2.46 17.51 0.64
N SER A 128 -3.15 16.80 -0.26
CA SER A 128 -2.61 16.44 -1.58
C SER A 128 -2.96 17.49 -2.62
N LEU A 129 -1.92 18.08 -3.22
CA LEU A 129 -2.06 19.19 -4.16
C LEU A 129 -2.18 18.67 -5.59
N HIS A 130 -3.21 19.12 -6.31
CA HIS A 130 -3.47 18.74 -7.69
C HIS A 130 -3.81 19.93 -8.57
N TYR A 131 -3.34 19.87 -9.80
CA TYR A 131 -3.64 20.83 -10.86
C TYR A 131 -4.41 20.14 -11.96
N THR A 132 -5.52 20.75 -12.39
CA THR A 132 -6.34 20.22 -13.47
C THR A 132 -7.16 21.32 -14.12
N THR A 133 -7.92 21.01 -15.17
CA THR A 133 -8.79 21.96 -15.85
C THR A 133 -10.25 21.79 -15.41
N ILE A 134 -11.03 22.88 -15.48
CA ILE A 134 -12.49 22.84 -15.24
C ILE A 134 -13.16 21.84 -16.19
N GLY A 135 -12.70 21.78 -17.45
CA GLY A 135 -13.18 20.83 -18.45
C GLY A 135 -13.04 19.38 -18.00
N THR A 136 -11.91 19.01 -17.40
CA THR A 136 -11.70 17.65 -16.87
C THR A 136 -12.68 17.33 -15.74
N LEU A 137 -12.87 18.26 -14.80
CA LEU A 137 -13.76 18.08 -13.64
C LEU A 137 -15.25 18.07 -14.01
N THR A 138 -15.61 18.65 -15.15
CA THR A 138 -17.00 18.79 -15.61
C THR A 138 -17.36 17.83 -16.77
N LYS A 139 -16.38 17.06 -17.26
CA LYS A 139 -16.54 16.12 -18.38
C LYS A 139 -17.53 14.99 -18.07
N HIS A 140 -17.46 14.44 -16.87
CA HIS A 140 -18.30 13.33 -16.42
C HIS A 140 -19.28 13.78 -15.35
N ASP A 141 -20.42 13.08 -15.24
CA ASP A 141 -21.44 13.38 -14.24
C ASP A 141 -21.02 12.87 -12.86
N THR A 142 -20.31 13.73 -12.12
CA THR A 142 -19.67 13.41 -10.85
C THR A 142 -19.94 14.51 -9.82
N MET A 143 -19.64 14.25 -8.55
CA MET A 143 -19.75 15.27 -7.51
C MET A 143 -18.84 16.48 -7.80
N LEU A 144 -17.69 16.26 -8.42
CA LEU A 144 -16.79 17.33 -8.87
C LEU A 144 -17.46 18.22 -9.93
N ARG A 145 -18.22 17.65 -10.87
CA ARG A 145 -19.00 18.45 -11.83
C ARG A 145 -19.97 19.39 -11.12
N ALA A 146 -20.63 18.93 -10.05
CA ALA A 146 -21.53 19.76 -9.25
C ALA A 146 -20.78 20.91 -8.56
N MET A 147 -19.61 20.65 -7.96
CA MET A 147 -18.76 21.68 -7.35
C MET A 147 -18.36 22.79 -8.34
N PHE A 148 -18.06 22.42 -9.58
CA PHE A 148 -17.60 23.35 -10.63
C PHE A 148 -18.72 23.81 -11.58
N SER A 149 -19.99 23.47 -11.29
CA SER A 149 -21.15 23.93 -12.06
C SER A 149 -21.56 25.38 -11.75
N GLY A 150 -20.97 25.97 -10.72
CA GLY A 150 -21.34 27.29 -10.21
C GLY A 150 -22.64 27.31 -9.39
N ARG A 151 -23.16 26.14 -9.00
CA ARG A 151 -24.36 26.01 -8.14
C ARG A 151 -24.03 25.75 -6.68
N MET A 152 -22.78 25.38 -6.37
CA MET A 152 -22.33 25.04 -5.02
C MET A 152 -21.19 25.96 -4.61
N GLU A 153 -21.21 26.43 -3.36
CA GLU A 153 -20.10 27.20 -2.80
C GLU A 153 -18.93 26.26 -2.51
N VAL A 154 -17.74 26.60 -3.01
CA VAL A 154 -16.51 25.87 -2.70
C VAL A 154 -15.64 26.68 -1.74
N LEU A 155 -14.97 25.98 -0.82
CA LEU A 155 -14.01 26.58 0.08
C LEU A 155 -12.71 26.81 -0.68
N THR A 156 -12.23 28.05 -0.70
CA THR A 156 -10.89 28.36 -1.23
C THR A 156 -10.04 29.08 -0.21
N ASP A 157 -8.75 28.78 -0.19
CA ASP A 157 -7.78 29.48 0.66
C ASP A 157 -7.35 30.85 0.09
N SER A 158 -6.41 31.51 0.78
CA SER A 158 -5.83 32.80 0.37
C SER A 158 -5.01 32.75 -0.93
N GLU A 159 -4.51 31.58 -1.33
CA GLU A 159 -3.72 31.38 -2.56
C GLU A 159 -4.57 30.88 -3.74
N GLY A 160 -5.87 30.68 -3.51
CA GLY A 160 -6.84 30.19 -4.50
C GLY A 160 -6.91 28.67 -4.63
N TRP A 161 -6.42 27.91 -3.64
CA TRP A 161 -6.62 26.46 -3.59
C TRP A 161 -8.03 26.12 -3.16
N ILE A 162 -8.68 25.26 -3.93
CA ILE A 162 -9.99 24.73 -3.59
C ILE A 162 -9.79 23.55 -2.65
N LEU A 163 -10.37 23.65 -1.46
CA LEU A 163 -10.17 22.69 -0.38
C LEU A 163 -11.26 21.60 -0.44
N ILE A 164 -10.82 20.34 -0.45
CA ILE A 164 -11.67 19.15 -0.35
C ILE A 164 -11.24 18.39 0.90
N ASP A 165 -12.16 18.24 1.84
CA ASP A 165 -11.95 17.54 3.11
C ASP A 165 -12.04 16.01 2.93
N ARG A 166 -11.06 15.43 2.24
CA ARG A 166 -10.95 13.98 1.95
C ARG A 166 -9.51 13.52 1.82
N CYS A 167 -9.29 12.20 1.85
CA CYS A 167 -7.98 11.63 1.62
C CYS A 167 -7.54 11.81 0.15
N GLY A 168 -6.40 12.46 -0.06
CA GLY A 168 -5.85 12.69 -1.39
C GLY A 168 -5.05 11.52 -1.99
N LYS A 169 -4.78 10.44 -1.22
CA LYS A 169 -3.92 9.31 -1.64
C LYS A 169 -4.28 8.75 -3.03
N HIS A 170 -5.57 8.53 -3.28
CA HIS A 170 -6.08 7.90 -4.52
C HIS A 170 -6.64 8.91 -5.52
N PHE A 171 -6.60 10.21 -5.21
CA PHE A 171 -7.23 11.25 -6.02
C PHE A 171 -6.54 11.41 -7.39
N GLY A 172 -5.24 11.13 -7.48
CA GLY A 172 -4.53 11.11 -8.76
C GLY A 172 -5.10 10.10 -9.76
N ILE A 173 -5.47 8.90 -9.29
CA ILE A 173 -6.07 7.86 -10.13
C ILE A 173 -7.45 8.31 -10.61
N ILE A 174 -8.23 8.91 -9.72
CA ILE A 174 -9.55 9.47 -10.06
C ILE A 174 -9.41 10.57 -11.11
N LEU A 175 -8.43 11.47 -10.97
CA LEU A 175 -8.18 12.50 -11.98
C LEU A 175 -7.79 11.93 -13.34
N ASN A 176 -6.92 10.91 -13.37
CA ASN A 176 -6.54 10.25 -14.62
C ASN A 176 -7.75 9.57 -15.26
N PHE A 177 -8.60 8.90 -14.46
CA PHE A 177 -9.85 8.33 -14.95
C PHE A 177 -10.75 9.39 -15.59
N LEU A 178 -10.89 10.57 -14.97
CA LEU A 178 -11.69 11.68 -15.53
C LEU A 178 -11.08 12.27 -16.81
N ARG A 179 -9.76 12.16 -17.02
CA ARG A 179 -9.09 12.61 -18.25
C ARG A 179 -9.30 11.61 -19.38
N ASP A 180 -8.96 10.36 -19.12
CA ASP A 180 -8.77 9.33 -20.15
C ASP A 180 -9.99 8.41 -20.30
N GLY A 181 -10.93 8.44 -19.35
CA GLY A 181 -12.06 7.51 -19.27
C GLY A 181 -11.68 6.12 -18.76
N SER A 182 -10.41 5.90 -18.43
CA SER A 182 -9.88 4.68 -17.83
C SER A 182 -8.68 5.02 -16.95
N ALA A 183 -8.37 4.17 -15.97
CA ALA A 183 -7.18 4.32 -15.15
C ALA A 183 -6.67 2.93 -14.70
N PRO A 184 -5.35 2.74 -14.59
CA PRO A 184 -4.78 1.51 -14.05
C PRO A 184 -5.23 1.34 -12.59
N LEU A 185 -5.80 0.18 -12.29
CA LEU A 185 -6.21 -0.16 -10.93
C LEU A 185 -4.99 -0.65 -10.12
N PRO A 186 -4.92 -0.35 -8.81
CA PRO A 186 -3.85 -0.84 -7.95
C PRO A 186 -3.77 -2.37 -7.87
N GLU A 187 -2.58 -2.91 -7.58
CA GLU A 187 -2.36 -4.35 -7.45
C GLU A 187 -2.79 -4.92 -6.11
N SER A 188 -2.93 -4.10 -5.07
CA SER A 188 -3.31 -4.58 -3.73
C SER A 188 -4.83 -4.53 -3.55
N PRO A 189 -5.48 -5.61 -3.06
CA PRO A 189 -6.93 -5.60 -2.82
C PRO A 189 -7.34 -4.53 -1.79
N ARG A 190 -6.47 -4.23 -0.82
CA ARG A 190 -6.66 -3.15 0.14
C ARG A 190 -6.72 -1.78 -0.56
N GLU A 191 -5.81 -1.53 -1.49
CA GLU A 191 -5.77 -0.27 -2.22
C GLU A 191 -6.94 -0.11 -3.19
N ILE A 192 -7.39 -1.21 -3.82
CA ILE A 192 -8.62 -1.20 -4.63
C ILE A 192 -9.84 -0.86 -3.77
N ALA A 193 -9.94 -1.40 -2.55
CA ALA A 193 -11.04 -1.08 -1.63
C ALA A 193 -11.00 0.39 -1.17
N GLU A 194 -9.82 0.93 -0.88
CA GLU A 194 -9.63 2.36 -0.57
C GLU A 194 -10.02 3.25 -1.77
N LEU A 195 -9.59 2.90 -2.98
CA LEU A 195 -9.96 3.61 -4.22
C LEU A 195 -11.48 3.54 -4.47
N LEU A 196 -12.11 2.38 -4.24
CA LEU A 196 -13.55 2.19 -4.36
C LEU A 196 -14.33 3.13 -3.43
N ALA A 197 -13.87 3.31 -2.19
CA ALA A 197 -14.50 4.23 -1.24
C ALA A 197 -14.45 5.68 -1.73
N GLU A 198 -13.32 6.11 -2.27
CA GLU A 198 -13.19 7.46 -2.86
C GLU A 198 -14.00 7.60 -4.16
N ALA A 199 -13.99 6.59 -5.05
CA ALA A 199 -14.80 6.61 -6.27
C ALA A 199 -16.31 6.72 -5.97
N LYS A 200 -16.78 6.07 -4.89
CA LYS A 200 -18.16 6.22 -4.40
C LYS A 200 -18.42 7.64 -3.88
N TYR A 201 -17.49 8.20 -3.12
CA TYR A 201 -17.59 9.56 -2.58
C TYR A 201 -17.68 10.63 -3.69
N TYR A 202 -16.83 10.55 -4.71
CA TYR A 202 -16.87 11.47 -5.85
C TYR A 202 -17.95 11.13 -6.89
N CYS A 203 -18.72 10.06 -6.66
CA CYS A 203 -19.77 9.55 -7.55
C CYS A 203 -19.27 9.22 -8.97
N VAL A 204 -18.13 8.56 -9.09
CA VAL A 204 -17.57 8.12 -10.38
C VAL A 204 -18.04 6.68 -10.69
N ALA A 205 -19.25 6.55 -11.24
CA ALA A 205 -19.95 5.26 -11.40
C ALA A 205 -19.16 4.19 -12.17
N ASP A 206 -18.52 4.57 -13.28
CA ASP A 206 -17.76 3.63 -14.11
C ASP A 206 -16.52 3.09 -13.36
N LEU A 207 -15.85 3.95 -12.59
CA LEU A 207 -14.70 3.55 -11.77
C LEU A 207 -15.12 2.67 -10.58
N VAL A 208 -16.28 2.94 -9.97
CA VAL A 208 -16.88 2.08 -8.94
C VAL A 208 -17.09 0.67 -9.48
N THR A 209 -17.72 0.57 -10.66
CA THR A 209 -17.98 -0.71 -11.33
C THR A 209 -16.68 -1.45 -11.66
N ALA A 210 -15.66 -0.73 -12.15
CA ALA A 210 -14.35 -1.31 -12.43
C ALA A 210 -13.68 -1.89 -11.17
N CYS A 211 -13.72 -1.16 -10.06
CA CYS A 211 -13.14 -1.62 -8.79
C CYS A 211 -13.90 -2.83 -8.20
N GLU A 212 -15.23 -2.81 -8.22
CA GLU A 212 -16.04 -3.94 -7.72
C GLU A 212 -15.80 -5.22 -8.55
N ASN A 213 -15.69 -5.09 -9.86
CA ASN A 213 -15.35 -6.21 -10.74
C ASN A 213 -13.93 -6.73 -10.49
N ALA A 214 -12.96 -5.85 -10.23
CA ALA A 214 -11.59 -6.25 -9.90
C ALA A 214 -11.52 -7.02 -8.58
N LEU A 215 -12.27 -6.59 -7.55
CA LEU A 215 -12.36 -7.32 -6.29
C LEU A 215 -13.03 -8.69 -6.46
N LYS A 216 -14.17 -8.77 -7.16
CA LYS A 216 -14.85 -10.04 -7.42
C LYS A 216 -14.02 -11.04 -8.22
N ARG A 217 -13.25 -10.57 -9.21
CA ARG A 217 -12.33 -11.43 -9.98
C ARG A 217 -11.30 -12.07 -9.06
N ARG A 218 -10.74 -11.29 -8.14
CA ARG A 218 -9.71 -11.75 -7.20
C ARG A 218 -10.25 -12.65 -6.08
N GLU A 219 -11.48 -12.42 -5.62
CA GLU A 219 -12.17 -13.35 -4.72
C GLU A 219 -12.33 -14.71 -5.39
N ARG A 220 -12.79 -14.73 -6.65
CA ARG A 220 -12.88 -15.97 -7.43
C ARG A 220 -11.53 -16.65 -7.65
N GLU A 221 -10.46 -15.88 -7.88
CA GLU A 221 -9.10 -16.43 -8.02
C GLU A 221 -8.57 -16.99 -6.69
N ARG A 222 -8.89 -16.37 -5.55
CA ARG A 222 -8.48 -16.84 -4.22
C ARG A 222 -9.18 -18.15 -3.84
N ASP A 223 -10.41 -18.36 -4.28
CA ASP A 223 -11.16 -19.60 -4.03
C ASP A 223 -10.68 -20.78 -4.89
N VAL A 224 -9.83 -20.54 -5.91
CA VAL A 224 -9.32 -21.57 -6.83
C VAL A 224 -7.80 -21.67 -6.73
N GLU A 225 -7.25 -21.77 -5.52
CA GLU A 225 -5.87 -22.24 -5.38
C GLU A 225 -5.84 -23.78 -5.57
N PRO A 226 -5.08 -24.30 -6.56
CA PRO A 226 -5.02 -25.74 -6.77
C PRO A 226 -4.35 -26.41 -5.56
N VAL A 227 -5.08 -27.32 -4.91
CA VAL A 227 -4.65 -28.10 -3.73
C VAL A 227 -3.35 -28.88 -3.98
N CYS A 228 -3.09 -29.22 -5.24
CA CYS A 228 -1.85 -29.87 -5.68
C CYS A 228 -1.45 -29.35 -7.06
N ARG A 229 -0.17 -28.97 -7.21
CA ARG A 229 0.43 -28.60 -8.50
C ARG A 229 1.47 -29.66 -8.85
N VAL A 230 1.30 -30.32 -9.98
CA VAL A 230 2.23 -31.30 -10.54
C VAL A 230 2.85 -30.71 -11.81
N PRO A 231 4.10 -30.23 -11.76
CA PRO A 231 4.82 -29.78 -12.95
C PRO A 231 5.02 -30.91 -13.97
N LEU A 232 4.89 -30.55 -15.24
CA LEU A 232 5.21 -31.41 -16.38
C LEU A 232 6.60 -31.03 -16.91
N ILE A 233 7.55 -31.96 -16.86
CA ILE A 233 8.91 -31.75 -17.33
C ILE A 233 8.95 -31.82 -18.85
N THR A 234 9.46 -30.76 -19.48
CA THR A 234 9.59 -30.64 -20.93
C THR A 234 11.03 -30.61 -21.44
N SER A 235 12.01 -30.51 -20.52
CA SER A 235 13.44 -30.56 -20.87
C SER A 235 14.29 -31.11 -19.73
N ALA A 236 15.45 -31.69 -20.07
CA ALA A 236 16.41 -32.19 -19.07
C ALA A 236 16.97 -31.07 -18.15
N ARG A 237 17.03 -29.83 -18.66
CA ARG A 237 17.45 -28.66 -17.88
C ARG A 237 16.42 -28.31 -16.82
N GLU A 238 15.13 -28.33 -17.18
CA GLU A 238 14.02 -28.10 -16.26
C GLU A 238 13.97 -29.17 -15.17
N GLU A 239 14.17 -30.45 -15.54
CA GLU A 239 14.29 -31.55 -14.58
C GLU A 239 15.38 -31.27 -13.53
N GLN A 240 16.60 -31.00 -13.97
CA GLN A 240 17.73 -30.75 -13.06
C GLN A 240 17.49 -29.54 -12.18
N MET A 241 16.90 -28.47 -12.72
CA MET A 241 16.56 -27.26 -11.97
C MET A 241 15.52 -27.55 -10.88
N LEU A 242 14.44 -28.27 -11.22
CA LEU A 242 13.36 -28.62 -10.29
C LEU A 242 13.87 -29.54 -9.18
N ILE A 243 14.73 -30.50 -9.49
CA ILE A 243 15.27 -31.44 -8.50
C ILE A 243 16.31 -30.75 -7.59
N SER A 244 17.22 -29.95 -8.15
CA SER A 244 18.31 -29.31 -7.38
C SER A 244 17.84 -28.14 -6.50
N THR A 245 16.81 -27.41 -6.93
CA THR A 245 16.29 -26.25 -6.20
C THR A 245 15.19 -26.64 -5.19
N SER A 246 14.66 -27.86 -5.27
CA SER A 246 13.59 -28.30 -4.38
C SER A 246 14.08 -28.52 -2.95
N VAL A 247 13.43 -27.85 -2.01
CA VAL A 247 13.58 -28.09 -0.56
C VAL A 247 12.82 -29.34 -0.08
N LYS A 248 11.86 -29.81 -0.88
CA LYS A 248 11.07 -31.01 -0.63
C LYS A 248 11.71 -32.22 -1.32
N PRO A 249 11.57 -33.44 -0.78
CA PRO A 249 11.83 -34.65 -1.54
C PRO A 249 10.99 -34.67 -2.82
N VAL A 250 11.52 -35.28 -3.87
CA VAL A 250 10.90 -35.27 -5.21
C VAL A 250 10.55 -36.69 -5.62
N VAL A 251 9.33 -36.88 -6.11
CA VAL A 251 8.87 -38.12 -6.76
C VAL A 251 8.57 -37.80 -8.21
N LYS A 252 9.32 -38.42 -9.11
CA LYS A 252 9.17 -38.25 -10.55
C LYS A 252 8.58 -39.51 -11.16
N LEU A 253 7.52 -39.36 -11.95
CA LEU A 253 6.98 -40.43 -12.79
C LEU A 253 7.21 -40.10 -14.25
N LEU A 254 8.01 -40.93 -14.91
CA LEU A 254 8.19 -40.93 -16.35
C LEU A 254 7.14 -41.85 -16.96
N ILE A 255 6.33 -41.32 -17.88
CA ILE A 255 5.39 -42.11 -18.68
C ILE A 255 5.58 -41.77 -20.16
N ASN A 256 5.97 -42.77 -20.95
CA ASN A 256 6.08 -42.66 -22.40
C ASN A 256 5.09 -43.59 -23.10
N ARG A 257 3.84 -43.15 -23.18
CA ARG A 257 2.77 -43.90 -23.86
C ARG A 257 3.00 -44.05 -25.37
N HIS A 258 3.74 -43.13 -25.99
CA HIS A 258 3.90 -43.04 -27.44
C HIS A 258 5.03 -43.91 -28.01
N ASN A 259 5.81 -44.56 -27.14
CA ASN A 259 6.84 -45.49 -27.58
C ASN A 259 6.18 -46.77 -28.12
N ASN A 260 5.95 -46.82 -29.44
CA ASN A 260 5.28 -47.91 -30.17
C ASN A 260 6.04 -49.27 -30.15
N LYS A 261 7.03 -49.45 -29.28
CA LYS A 261 7.84 -50.67 -29.16
C LYS A 261 7.09 -51.84 -28.49
N TYR A 262 5.87 -51.63 -27.98
CA TYR A 262 5.12 -52.65 -27.25
C TYR A 262 4.18 -53.46 -28.12
N SER A 263 4.18 -54.77 -27.91
CA SER A 263 2.96 -55.55 -28.08
C SER A 263 2.04 -55.17 -26.93
N TYR A 264 1.22 -54.12 -27.09
CA TYR A 264 0.25 -53.72 -26.07
C TYR A 264 -0.71 -54.89 -25.82
N THR A 265 -0.41 -55.68 -24.80
CA THR A 265 -1.42 -56.52 -24.18
C THR A 265 -2.35 -55.60 -23.40
N SER A 266 -3.64 -55.91 -23.36
CA SER A 266 -4.61 -55.18 -22.53
C SER A 266 -4.10 -54.98 -21.10
N ALA A 267 -3.47 -56.01 -20.53
CA ALA A 267 -2.87 -55.97 -19.19
C ALA A 267 -1.76 -54.90 -19.01
N SER A 268 -0.98 -54.58 -20.06
CA SER A 268 0.08 -53.56 -19.95
C SER A 268 -0.49 -52.14 -19.95
N ASP A 269 -1.56 -51.89 -20.72
CA ASP A 269 -2.26 -50.59 -20.71
C ASP A 269 -2.98 -50.37 -19.37
N ASP A 270 -3.64 -51.41 -18.84
CA ASP A 270 -4.26 -51.38 -17.50
C ASP A 270 -3.23 -51.05 -16.40
N ASN A 271 -2.04 -51.64 -16.45
CA ASN A 271 -0.99 -51.37 -15.47
C ASN A 271 -0.42 -49.95 -15.60
N LEU A 272 -0.35 -49.39 -16.82
CA LEU A 272 0.07 -48.01 -17.01
C LEU A 272 -0.95 -47.02 -16.40
N LEU A 273 -2.25 -47.30 -16.58
CA LEU A 273 -3.32 -46.52 -15.96
C LEU A 273 -3.28 -46.61 -14.42
N LYS A 274 -3.01 -47.80 -13.86
CA LYS A 274 -2.84 -47.97 -12.41
C LYS A 274 -1.66 -47.18 -11.85
N ASN A 275 -0.53 -47.14 -12.56
CA ASN A 275 0.61 -46.29 -12.19
C ASN A 275 0.23 -44.80 -12.18
N LEU A 276 -0.51 -44.34 -13.19
CA LEU A 276 -0.98 -42.96 -13.27
C LEU A 276 -1.97 -42.62 -12.14
N GLU A 277 -2.91 -43.52 -11.85
CA GLU A 277 -3.88 -43.36 -10.77
C GLU A 277 -3.20 -43.31 -9.39
N LEU A 278 -2.22 -44.20 -9.16
CA LEU A 278 -1.43 -44.19 -7.92
C LEU A 278 -0.64 -42.88 -7.77
N PHE A 279 -0.04 -42.38 -8.86
CA PHE A 279 0.67 -41.11 -8.84
C PHE A 279 -0.24 -39.96 -8.45
N ASP A 280 -1.42 -39.86 -9.06
CA ASP A 280 -2.37 -38.80 -8.76
C ASP A 280 -2.83 -38.89 -7.29
N LYS A 281 -3.12 -40.10 -6.78
CA LYS A 281 -3.46 -40.35 -5.36
C LYS A 281 -2.34 -39.90 -4.41
N LEU A 282 -1.10 -40.26 -4.69
CA LEU A 282 0.06 -39.89 -3.88
C LEU A 282 0.32 -38.37 -3.95
N SER A 283 0.19 -37.77 -5.13
CA SER A 283 0.37 -36.32 -5.31
C SER A 283 -0.65 -35.50 -4.53
N LEU A 284 -1.90 -35.97 -4.44
CA LEU A 284 -2.93 -35.32 -3.64
C LEU A 284 -2.68 -35.51 -2.15
N ARG A 285 -2.29 -36.71 -1.73
CA ARG A 285 -2.06 -37.05 -0.32
C ARG A 285 -0.85 -36.34 0.28
N PHE A 286 0.20 -36.12 -0.51
CA PHE A 286 1.48 -35.60 -0.03
C PHE A 286 1.89 -34.26 -0.69
N SER A 287 0.96 -33.52 -1.32
CA SER A 287 1.24 -32.24 -2.03
C SER A 287 1.99 -31.21 -1.16
N GLY A 288 1.72 -31.21 0.15
CA GLY A 288 2.39 -30.33 1.11
C GLY A 288 3.83 -30.70 1.41
N ARG A 289 4.22 -31.98 1.24
CA ARG A 289 5.48 -32.54 1.76
C ARG A 289 6.44 -33.03 0.68
N VAL A 290 5.91 -33.47 -0.47
CA VAL A 290 6.67 -34.02 -1.58
C VAL A 290 6.35 -33.22 -2.84
N LEU A 291 7.38 -32.94 -3.65
CA LEU A 291 7.19 -32.39 -4.98
C LEU A 291 7.00 -33.54 -5.98
N PHE A 292 5.83 -33.62 -6.61
CA PHE A 292 5.53 -34.62 -7.63
C PHE A 292 5.74 -34.05 -9.02
N LEU A 293 6.49 -34.77 -9.87
CA LEU A 293 6.83 -34.36 -11.23
C LEU A 293 6.37 -35.41 -12.24
N LYS A 294 5.78 -34.99 -13.36
CA LYS A 294 5.50 -35.86 -14.51
C LYS A 294 6.53 -35.61 -15.60
N ASP A 295 7.21 -36.65 -16.04
CA ASP A 295 8.24 -36.62 -17.08
C ASP A 295 7.70 -37.21 -18.38
N VAL A 296 7.69 -36.39 -19.44
CA VAL A 296 7.24 -36.77 -20.78
C VAL A 296 8.37 -36.77 -21.82
N ILE A 297 9.61 -36.53 -21.39
CA ILE A 297 10.79 -36.45 -22.28
C ILE A 297 11.53 -37.79 -22.41
N GLY A 298 11.38 -38.67 -21.42
CA GLY A 298 12.10 -39.94 -21.35
C GLY A 298 11.88 -40.83 -22.57
N SER A 299 12.92 -40.98 -23.40
CA SER A 299 12.83 -41.74 -24.67
C SER A 299 13.19 -43.22 -24.55
N GLN A 300 13.94 -43.61 -23.52
CA GLN A 300 14.46 -44.98 -23.38
C GLN A 300 13.59 -45.88 -22.49
N GLU A 301 12.94 -45.29 -21.49
CA GLU A 301 12.10 -45.98 -20.50
C GLU A 301 10.62 -45.71 -20.74
N ILE A 302 9.76 -46.64 -20.29
CA ILE A 302 8.30 -46.58 -20.53
C ILE A 302 7.58 -45.97 -19.35
N CYS A 303 7.85 -46.54 -18.18
CA CYS A 303 7.20 -46.25 -16.93
C CYS A 303 8.26 -46.43 -15.85
N LEU A 304 8.76 -45.31 -15.33
CA LEU A 304 9.83 -45.30 -14.34
C LEU A 304 9.47 -44.32 -13.25
N TRP A 305 9.47 -44.82 -12.02
CA TRP A 305 9.42 -43.99 -10.83
C TRP A 305 10.83 -43.70 -10.37
N SER A 306 11.14 -42.43 -10.12
CA SER A 306 12.41 -42.00 -9.56
C SER A 306 12.18 -41.16 -8.32
N PHE A 307 12.92 -41.47 -7.26
CA PHE A 307 12.79 -40.85 -5.95
C PHE A 307 14.06 -40.08 -5.65
N PHE A 308 13.94 -38.83 -5.23
CA PHE A 308 15.07 -37.96 -4.94
C PHE A 308 14.97 -37.35 -3.54
N GLY A 309 16.08 -37.39 -2.81
CA GLY A 309 16.28 -36.74 -1.52
C GLY A 309 17.46 -35.78 -1.59
N HIS A 310 17.32 -34.57 -1.04
CA HIS A 310 18.36 -33.51 -1.07
C HIS A 310 18.99 -33.29 -2.46
N GLY A 311 18.16 -33.32 -3.51
CA GLY A 311 18.61 -33.13 -4.90
C GLY A 311 19.37 -34.31 -5.52
N LYS A 312 19.49 -35.45 -4.82
CA LYS A 312 20.16 -36.66 -5.31
C LYS A 312 19.16 -37.81 -5.46
N LYS A 313 19.38 -38.68 -6.45
CA LYS A 313 18.55 -39.87 -6.68
C LYS A 313 18.77 -40.88 -5.56
N ALA A 314 17.71 -41.24 -4.85
CA ALA A 314 17.72 -42.17 -3.73
C ALA A 314 17.31 -43.59 -4.17
N ALA A 315 16.28 -43.70 -5.01
CA ALA A 315 15.77 -44.98 -5.49
C ALA A 315 15.11 -44.84 -6.87
N GLU A 316 14.90 -45.98 -7.52
CA GLU A 316 14.05 -46.09 -8.70
C GLU A 316 13.25 -47.38 -8.71
N VAL A 317 12.06 -47.32 -9.30
CA VAL A 317 11.21 -48.49 -9.52
C VAL A 317 10.88 -48.53 -11.01
N CYS A 318 11.59 -49.40 -11.72
CA CYS A 318 11.30 -49.71 -13.11
C CYS A 318 10.03 -50.56 -13.17
N CYS A 319 9.04 -50.09 -13.93
CA CYS A 319 7.77 -50.78 -14.13
C CYS A 319 7.78 -51.61 -15.43
N THR A 320 8.97 -51.91 -15.96
CA THR A 320 9.12 -52.60 -17.24
C THR A 320 9.82 -53.93 -17.03
N SER A 321 9.24 -55.03 -17.54
CA SER A 321 9.87 -56.33 -17.58
C SER A 321 10.02 -56.85 -19.01
N ILE A 322 11.14 -57.52 -19.31
CA ILE A 322 11.41 -58.13 -20.61
C ILE A 322 11.22 -59.64 -20.47
N VAL A 323 10.22 -60.17 -21.17
CA VAL A 323 9.94 -61.60 -21.23
C VAL A 323 10.37 -62.14 -22.59
N TYR A 324 11.21 -63.16 -22.58
CA TYR A 324 11.59 -63.90 -23.78
C TYR A 324 10.52 -64.95 -24.06
N ALA A 325 9.71 -64.74 -25.11
CA ALA A 325 8.92 -65.82 -25.70
C ALA A 325 9.73 -66.52 -26.80
N THR A 326 9.32 -67.73 -27.18
CA THR A 326 10.02 -68.57 -28.17
C THR A 326 10.24 -67.86 -29.52
N ASP A 327 9.40 -66.86 -29.84
CA ASP A 327 9.35 -66.30 -31.19
C ASP A 327 9.72 -64.81 -31.23
N LYS A 328 9.56 -64.03 -30.13
CA LYS A 328 9.90 -62.59 -30.03
C LYS A 328 10.18 -62.13 -28.59
N LYS A 329 10.96 -61.05 -28.44
CA LYS A 329 11.10 -60.31 -27.18
C LYS A 329 9.82 -59.51 -26.91
N HIS A 330 9.16 -59.76 -25.78
CA HIS A 330 8.02 -58.97 -25.34
C HIS A 330 8.41 -58.10 -24.15
N THR A 331 8.16 -56.80 -24.27
CA THR A 331 8.31 -55.86 -23.16
C THR A 331 6.92 -55.62 -22.55
N LYS A 332 6.76 -55.87 -21.26
CA LYS A 332 5.51 -55.74 -20.51
C LYS A 332 5.64 -54.64 -19.46
N VAL A 333 4.53 -53.93 -19.22
CA VAL A 333 4.44 -52.95 -18.13
C VAL A 333 3.82 -53.62 -16.91
N GLU A 334 4.49 -53.50 -15.78
CA GLU A 334 4.09 -54.01 -14.47
C GLU A 334 3.60 -52.87 -13.57
N PHE A 335 2.88 -53.23 -12.51
CA PHE A 335 2.42 -52.29 -11.48
C PHE A 335 2.90 -52.78 -10.10
N PRO A 336 4.16 -52.49 -9.73
CA PRO A 336 4.73 -52.87 -8.44
C PRO A 336 4.25 -51.93 -7.31
N GLU A 337 2.95 -51.93 -7.04
CA GLU A 337 2.27 -51.00 -6.11
C GLU A 337 2.95 -50.89 -4.75
N ALA A 338 3.18 -52.03 -4.08
CA ALA A 338 3.75 -52.07 -2.74
C ALA A 338 5.13 -51.40 -2.69
N ARG A 339 5.97 -51.65 -3.70
CA ARG A 339 7.32 -51.07 -3.79
C ARG A 339 7.28 -49.57 -4.07
N ILE A 340 6.39 -49.12 -4.96
CA ILE A 340 6.21 -47.68 -5.23
C ILE A 340 5.76 -46.96 -3.96
N TYR A 341 4.85 -47.55 -3.19
CA TYR A 341 4.35 -46.97 -1.94
C TYR A 341 5.44 -46.92 -0.87
N GLU A 342 6.19 -48.00 -0.70
CA GLU A 342 7.32 -48.07 0.24
C GLU A 342 8.38 -47.00 -0.06
N GLU A 343 8.82 -46.89 -1.31
CA GLU A 343 9.82 -45.88 -1.71
C GLU A 343 9.28 -44.45 -1.56
N THR A 344 7.99 -44.24 -1.79
CA THR A 344 7.33 -42.94 -1.53
C THR A 344 7.34 -42.60 -0.04
N LEU A 345 7.20 -43.58 0.85
CA LEU A 345 7.32 -43.34 2.29
C LEU A 345 8.77 -43.12 2.71
N ASN A 346 9.72 -43.86 2.13
CA ASN A 346 11.15 -43.70 2.39
C ASN A 346 11.65 -42.31 2.00
N VAL A 347 11.15 -41.75 0.88
CA VAL A 347 11.58 -40.42 0.44
C VAL A 347 11.17 -39.31 1.42
N LEU A 348 10.13 -39.54 2.24
CA LEU A 348 9.72 -38.59 3.30
C LEU A 348 10.78 -38.46 4.40
N LEU A 349 11.70 -39.41 4.54
CA LEU A 349 12.82 -39.31 5.48
C LEU A 349 13.80 -38.18 5.10
N TYR A 350 13.82 -37.78 3.83
CA TYR A 350 14.64 -36.66 3.32
C TYR A 350 13.93 -35.30 3.43
N GLU A 351 12.74 -35.25 4.04
CA GLU A 351 12.08 -33.99 4.38
C GLU A 351 12.98 -33.20 5.33
N HIS A 352 13.32 -31.96 4.96
CA HIS A 352 13.97 -31.06 5.90
C HIS A 352 12.99 -30.72 7.02
N ARG A 353 13.19 -31.34 8.19
CA ARG A 353 12.65 -30.81 9.44
C ARG A 353 13.28 -29.44 9.69
N PRO A 354 12.53 -28.33 9.74
CA PRO A 354 13.03 -27.17 10.47
C PRO A 354 13.16 -27.61 11.94
N GLY A 355 14.39 -27.72 12.45
CA GLY A 355 14.60 -27.94 13.88
C GLY A 355 14.67 -26.61 14.65
N PRO A 356 14.53 -26.62 15.98
CA PRO A 356 13.61 -27.39 16.81
C PRO A 356 12.41 -26.53 17.25
N ASP A 357 11.30 -27.18 17.59
CA ASP A 357 10.20 -26.53 18.29
C ASP A 357 10.67 -26.20 19.73
N ALA A 358 10.88 -24.92 20.02
CA ALA A 358 11.37 -24.45 21.33
C ALA A 358 10.39 -24.82 22.47
N ASP A 359 9.14 -25.13 22.13
CA ASP A 359 8.10 -25.52 23.07
C ASP A 359 8.21 -27.00 23.51
N LEU A 360 8.82 -27.87 22.69
CA LEU A 360 9.03 -29.29 23.05
C LEU A 360 10.24 -29.50 23.98
N MET A 361 11.24 -28.61 23.96
CA MET A 361 12.36 -28.67 24.93
C MET A 361 12.00 -28.10 26.31
N GLN A 362 10.96 -27.26 26.41
CA GLN A 362 10.44 -26.81 27.71
C GLN A 362 9.55 -27.86 28.40
N ALA A 363 8.92 -28.75 27.64
CA ALA A 363 8.11 -29.84 28.21
C ALA A 363 8.95 -30.96 28.87
N THR A 364 10.21 -31.14 28.47
CA THR A 364 11.10 -32.18 29.06
C THR A 364 12.11 -31.66 30.08
N SER A 365 12.23 -30.34 30.26
CA SER A 365 13.17 -29.74 31.22
C SER A 365 12.56 -29.46 32.60
N THR A 366 11.23 -29.58 32.75
CA THR A 366 10.54 -29.44 34.06
C THR A 366 10.36 -30.76 34.82
N ALA A 367 10.74 -31.91 34.24
CA ALA A 367 10.56 -33.22 34.86
C ALA A 367 11.84 -33.87 35.43
N LYS A 368 13.02 -33.22 35.34
CA LYS A 368 14.29 -33.75 35.89
C LYS A 368 14.89 -32.88 37.01
N GLY A 369 14.03 -32.25 37.80
CA GLY A 369 14.38 -31.52 39.02
C GLY A 369 14.08 -32.28 40.32
N ALA A 370 13.90 -33.61 40.28
CA ALA A 370 13.57 -34.40 41.46
C ALA A 370 14.20 -35.82 41.40
N ALA A 371 15.52 -35.90 41.35
CA ALA A 371 16.27 -37.13 41.69
C ALA A 371 17.77 -36.84 41.84
N ALA A 372 18.14 -35.92 42.72
CA ALA A 372 19.47 -35.88 43.31
C ALA A 372 19.43 -36.64 44.63
N ALA A 373 19.56 -37.96 44.57
CA ALA A 373 19.99 -38.81 45.68
C ALA A 373 20.07 -40.25 45.18
N LEU A 374 21.28 -40.73 44.90
CA LEU A 374 21.82 -42.06 45.28
C LEU A 374 22.94 -42.48 44.33
N ALA A 375 24.01 -42.96 44.96
CA ALA A 375 25.12 -43.77 44.41
C ALA A 375 26.29 -43.03 43.75
N ALA A 376 27.24 -42.64 44.61
CA ALA A 376 28.66 -42.63 44.33
C ALA A 376 29.24 -44.06 44.35
N SER A 377 30.18 -44.39 43.45
CA SER A 377 31.45 -45.13 43.71
C SER A 377 32.08 -45.79 42.46
N GLY A 378 33.41 -45.71 42.34
CA GLY A 378 34.32 -46.57 41.53
C GLY A 378 34.79 -45.97 40.18
N SER A 379 36.03 -45.46 40.01
CA SER A 379 37.35 -46.15 39.84
C SER A 379 37.47 -46.92 38.50
N SER A 380 38.50 -46.91 37.64
CA SER A 380 39.87 -46.35 37.56
C SER A 380 40.47 -46.62 36.16
N GLY A 381 41.58 -45.93 35.80
CA GLY A 381 42.64 -46.36 34.85
C GLY A 381 42.50 -45.86 33.39
N GLY A 382 43.51 -45.35 32.67
CA GLY A 382 44.97 -45.19 32.90
C GLY A 382 45.77 -45.48 31.60
N ALA A 383 46.78 -44.65 31.30
CA ALA A 383 47.84 -44.70 30.26
C ALA A 383 47.47 -44.14 28.84
N ALA A 384 48.08 -43.05 28.30
CA ALA A 384 49.50 -42.66 28.06
C ALA A 384 50.21 -43.60 27.08
N SER A 385 51.01 -43.21 26.08
CA SER A 385 51.51 -41.95 25.50
C SER A 385 52.33 -42.35 24.25
N TYR A 386 52.54 -41.47 23.25
CA TYR A 386 53.88 -41.03 22.76
C TYR A 386 53.79 -40.20 21.47
N VAL A 387 54.73 -39.27 21.37
CA VAL A 387 54.92 -38.19 20.38
C VAL A 387 56.16 -38.49 19.53
N SER A 388 56.17 -38.07 18.26
CA SER A 388 57.36 -37.61 17.48
C SER A 388 56.78 -36.81 16.28
N ASP A 389 56.85 -35.48 16.25
CA ASP A 389 57.95 -34.61 15.79
C ASP A 389 58.46 -34.93 14.37
N GLU A 390 58.24 -34.00 13.41
CA GLU A 390 59.30 -33.27 12.69
C GLU A 390 58.71 -32.15 11.80
N GLU A 391 59.41 -31.00 11.83
CA GLU A 391 59.20 -29.73 11.14
C GLU A 391 59.63 -29.83 9.65
N GLU A 392 59.15 -28.98 8.73
CA GLU A 392 59.83 -27.79 8.14
C GLU A 392 59.42 -27.83 6.64
N GLU A 393 59.33 -26.81 5.79
CA GLU A 393 59.67 -25.40 5.82
C GLU A 393 58.87 -24.72 4.68
N SER A 394 58.62 -23.43 4.86
CA SER A 394 58.10 -22.46 3.90
C SER A 394 58.97 -22.25 2.65
N THR A 395 58.38 -21.77 1.55
CA THR A 395 58.92 -20.58 0.84
C THR A 395 57.84 -19.91 -0.01
N ALA A 396 57.97 -18.59 -0.08
CA ALA A 396 56.97 -17.61 -0.47
C ALA A 396 57.24 -16.98 -1.86
N ALA A 397 56.42 -15.97 -2.15
CA ALA A 397 56.56 -14.88 -3.14
C ALA A 397 55.85 -15.14 -4.49
N ALA A 398 55.17 -14.19 -5.11
CA ALA A 398 54.71 -12.84 -4.77
C ALA A 398 53.80 -12.38 -5.93
N ALA A 399 52.78 -11.57 -5.65
CA ALA A 399 52.35 -10.47 -6.54
C ALA A 399 51.27 -9.65 -5.84
N ALA A 400 51.64 -8.44 -5.46
CA ALA A 400 50.80 -7.41 -4.89
C ALA A 400 50.21 -6.49 -5.98
N ALA A 401 49.34 -5.58 -5.51
CA ALA A 401 48.81 -4.36 -6.15
C ALA A 401 47.56 -4.57 -7.04
N ALA A 402 46.48 -3.80 -6.92
CA ALA A 402 46.18 -2.61 -6.12
C ALA A 402 44.66 -2.39 -6.08
N ALA A 403 44.12 -1.94 -4.95
CA ALA A 403 42.90 -1.14 -4.89
C ALA A 403 42.83 -0.40 -3.54
N THR A 404 43.37 0.81 -3.53
CA THR A 404 43.29 1.76 -2.42
C THR A 404 41.96 2.52 -2.48
N SER A 405 41.48 2.86 -1.28
CA SER A 405 40.60 3.98 -0.92
C SER A 405 39.08 3.74 -0.98
N THR A 406 38.45 3.36 0.15
CA THR A 406 38.02 4.16 1.33
C THR A 406 36.58 4.68 1.18
N ASN A 407 35.67 4.06 1.94
CA ASN A 407 35.03 4.60 3.16
C ASN A 407 34.14 5.83 2.95
N ASN A 408 32.84 5.74 3.24
CA ASN A 408 32.36 6.02 4.60
C ASN A 408 30.87 5.67 4.85
N THR A 409 30.68 4.83 5.87
CA THR A 409 29.67 4.88 6.96
C THR A 409 28.21 5.30 6.71
N ARG A 410 27.32 4.30 6.81
CA ARG A 410 25.99 4.40 7.43
C ARG A 410 26.13 4.32 8.95
N ARG A 411 25.48 5.21 9.70
CA ARG A 411 25.05 4.91 11.08
C ARG A 411 23.67 5.50 11.37
N VAL A 412 22.82 4.58 11.80
CA VAL A 412 21.46 4.74 12.32
C VAL A 412 21.55 5.26 13.75
N VAL A 413 20.67 6.19 14.15
CA VAL A 413 20.34 6.37 15.57
C VAL A 413 18.83 6.59 15.74
N SER A 414 18.30 5.81 16.67
CA SER A 414 16.93 5.66 17.12
C SER A 414 16.42 6.79 18.03
N ALA A 415 15.11 6.81 18.18
CA ALA A 415 14.29 7.64 19.06
C ALA A 415 14.71 7.67 20.54
N GLY A 416 14.37 8.77 21.21
CA GLY A 416 14.48 8.95 22.66
C GLY A 416 13.60 10.09 23.18
N LEU A 417 12.57 9.69 23.91
CA LEU A 417 11.54 10.47 24.60
C LEU A 417 12.14 11.37 25.70
N ALA A 418 11.64 12.61 25.89
CA ALA A 418 11.85 13.36 27.13
C ALA A 418 10.60 14.14 27.54
N ARG A 419 10.00 13.69 28.65
CA ARG A 419 9.02 14.40 29.48
C ARG A 419 9.69 15.60 30.14
N LEU A 420 9.02 16.76 30.17
CA LEU A 420 9.35 17.88 31.06
C LEU A 420 8.18 18.09 32.03
N ARG A 421 8.51 18.05 33.32
CA ARG A 421 7.64 18.42 34.44
C ARG A 421 8.37 19.52 35.22
N LEU A 422 7.56 20.48 35.68
CA LEU A 422 7.76 21.42 36.79
C LEU A 422 8.63 22.66 36.56
N SER A 423 7.96 23.81 36.49
CA SER A 423 8.01 24.86 37.53
C SER A 423 6.64 25.50 37.62
#